data_AF-A0A661KX37-F1
#
_entry.id   AF-A0A661KX37-F1
#
_cell.length_a   1.000
_cell.length_b   1.000
_cell.length_c   1.000
_cell.angle_alpha   90.00
_cell.angle_beta   90.00
_cell.angle_gamma   90.00
#
_symmetry.space_group_name_H-M   'P 1'
#
loop_
_entity.id
_entity.type
_entity.pdbx_description
1 polymer ?
#
loop_
_entity_poly.entity_id
_entity_poly.type
_entity_poly.pdbx_seq_one_letter_code
_entity_poly.pdbx_strand_id
1 'polypeptide(L)'
;MESAHIKDFLSYIRAFLNKEDIISWMRILRLVKNIGPSKAEKIFTWIKENDVHPKDILKWPGLKKTEKEGLERLAKLFHDISQEGLSPADVVRLIMDYYFPIMQEKFDDYPKRKRELEQLVPMASRYKSLRSFVEDLILEPPTSPDELQQNKKDDFLTLSTVHSAKGLEWPIVIIIWASEGRFPLARATDVESLEEERRLMYVAATRAKDQLIICYPGEEFIPSWESGVNYMSRDNLSSFIRGIPSHLYNYRDLSERSKKKKKGKISFFTPGDTVQHPAFGTGVISRVIAEDKVEVIFNSAGKKLLHLAYTTLDKI
;
A
#
# COMPACT_ATOMS: atom_id res chain seq x y z
N MET A 1 6.56 -6.05 -0.79
CA MET A 1 6.93 -6.62 0.52
C MET A 1 7.63 -5.61 1.47
N GLU A 2 7.23 -4.33 1.51
CA GLU A 2 7.79 -3.39 2.49
C GLU A 2 7.15 -3.50 3.87
N SER A 3 5.98 -4.14 3.95
CA SER A 3 5.18 -4.20 5.17
C SER A 3 5.89 -4.94 6.30
N ALA A 4 6.04 -4.26 7.43
CA ALA A 4 6.86 -4.73 8.55
C ALA A 4 6.38 -6.09 9.11
N HIS A 5 5.07 -6.35 9.09
CA HIS A 5 4.50 -7.57 9.65
C HIS A 5 4.77 -8.81 8.78
N ILE A 6 4.76 -8.68 7.45
CA ILE A 6 5.14 -9.77 6.52
C ILE A 6 6.61 -10.12 6.71
N LYS A 7 7.48 -9.12 6.85
CA LYS A 7 8.91 -9.35 7.10
C LYS A 7 9.15 -9.99 8.47
N ASP A 8 8.42 -9.56 9.51
CA ASP A 8 8.50 -10.19 10.85
C ASP A 8 8.10 -11.67 10.75
N PHE A 9 6.97 -11.97 10.10
CA PHE A 9 6.45 -13.33 9.89
C PHE A 9 7.46 -14.22 9.14
N LEU A 10 7.98 -13.75 7.99
CA LEU A 10 8.94 -14.48 7.18
C LEU A 10 10.25 -14.78 7.90
N SER A 11 10.68 -13.89 8.80
CA SER A 11 11.89 -14.13 9.59
C SER A 11 11.77 -15.33 10.52
N TYR A 12 10.58 -15.69 11.01
CA TYR A 12 10.42 -16.95 11.77
C TYR A 12 10.69 -18.17 10.89
N ILE A 13 10.12 -18.19 9.68
CA ILE A 13 10.33 -19.32 8.76
C ILE A 13 11.79 -19.40 8.31
N ARG A 14 12.39 -18.26 7.95
CA ARG A 14 13.78 -18.21 7.51
C ARG A 14 14.77 -18.62 8.61
N ALA A 15 14.56 -18.17 9.85
CA ALA A 15 15.39 -18.59 10.98
C ALA A 15 15.26 -20.10 11.28
N PHE A 16 14.08 -20.68 11.05
CA PHE A 16 13.86 -22.12 11.15
C PHE A 16 14.58 -22.90 10.04
N LEU A 17 14.44 -22.46 8.78
CA LEU A 17 15.04 -23.14 7.61
C LEU A 17 16.55 -22.94 7.50
N ASN A 18 17.07 -21.81 7.99
CA ASN A 18 18.47 -21.46 7.95
C ASN A 18 18.92 -20.86 9.28
N LYS A 19 19.58 -21.69 10.10
CA LYS A 19 20.16 -21.28 11.39
C LYS A 19 21.20 -20.16 11.27
N GLU A 20 21.81 -19.97 10.10
CA GLU A 20 22.84 -18.95 9.87
C GLU A 20 22.28 -17.59 9.41
N ASP A 21 20.96 -17.47 9.24
CA ASP A 21 20.34 -16.21 8.82
C ASP A 21 20.30 -15.18 9.96
N ILE A 22 21.40 -14.44 10.11
CA ILE A 22 21.55 -13.38 11.12
C ILE A 22 20.45 -12.32 11.03
N ILE A 23 20.00 -11.97 9.82
CA ILE A 23 19.00 -10.91 9.63
C ILE A 23 17.67 -11.36 10.23
N SER A 24 17.27 -12.60 9.95
CA SER A 24 16.04 -13.18 10.48
C SER A 24 16.10 -13.37 11.99
N TRP A 25 17.21 -13.89 12.51
CA TRP A 25 17.42 -14.03 13.96
C TRP A 25 17.38 -12.70 14.69
N MET A 26 18.11 -11.70 14.20
CA MET A 26 18.12 -10.36 14.79
C MET A 26 16.71 -9.75 14.79
N ARG A 27 15.90 -10.03 13.76
CA ARG A 27 14.52 -9.54 13.68
C ARG A 27 13.63 -10.19 14.71
N ILE A 28 13.59 -11.52 14.79
CA ILE A 28 12.65 -12.23 15.70
C ILE A 28 13.06 -12.10 17.17
N LEU A 29 14.36 -12.11 17.48
CA LEU A 29 14.85 -11.98 18.86
C LEU A 29 14.52 -10.60 19.44
N ARG A 30 14.54 -9.54 18.62
CA ARG A 30 14.17 -8.19 19.04
C ARG A 30 12.67 -8.00 19.27
N LEU A 31 11.83 -8.96 18.87
CA LEU A 31 10.40 -8.97 19.23
C LEU A 31 10.16 -9.54 20.63
N VAL A 32 11.16 -10.24 21.21
CA VAL A 32 11.09 -10.75 22.57
C VAL A 32 11.37 -9.60 23.55
N LYS A 33 10.48 -9.43 24.54
CA LYS A 33 10.64 -8.42 25.60
C LYS A 33 12.01 -8.59 26.29
N ASN A 34 12.68 -7.47 26.57
CA ASN A 34 14.00 -7.41 27.21
C ASN A 34 15.19 -8.00 26.40
N ILE A 35 15.04 -8.13 25.07
CA ILE A 35 16.13 -8.49 24.15
C ILE A 35 16.39 -7.34 23.17
N GLY A 36 17.47 -6.60 23.42
CA GLY A 36 18.00 -5.57 22.51
C GLY A 36 18.98 -6.13 21.46
N PRO A 37 19.51 -5.28 20.57
CA PRO A 37 20.39 -5.69 19.47
C PRO A 37 21.64 -6.46 19.94
N SER A 38 22.36 -5.94 20.94
CA SER A 38 23.55 -6.61 21.46
C SER A 38 23.26 -7.98 22.07
N LYS A 39 22.10 -8.16 22.71
CA LYS A 39 21.71 -9.45 23.29
C LYS A 39 21.29 -10.44 22.20
N ALA A 40 20.53 -9.97 21.20
CA ALA A 40 20.15 -10.78 20.05
C ALA A 40 21.38 -11.31 19.29
N GLU A 41 22.39 -10.47 19.10
CA GLU A 41 23.66 -10.86 18.47
C GLU A 41 24.38 -11.94 19.27
N LYS A 42 24.50 -11.77 20.61
CA LYS A 42 25.10 -12.80 21.48
C LYS A 42 24.37 -14.13 21.44
N ILE A 43 23.04 -14.11 21.37
CA ILE A 43 22.22 -15.32 21.27
C ILE A 43 22.49 -15.99 19.91
N PHE A 44 22.47 -15.22 18.81
CA PHE A 44 22.75 -15.74 17.47
C PHE A 44 24.15 -16.35 17.36
N THR A 45 25.18 -15.65 17.83
CA THR A 45 26.57 -16.15 17.83
C THR A 45 26.67 -17.46 18.59
N TRP A 46 26.04 -17.55 19.77
CA TRP A 46 26.02 -18.79 20.54
C TRP A 46 25.30 -19.94 19.80
N ILE A 47 24.13 -19.69 19.18
CA ILE A 47 23.40 -20.67 18.36
C ILE A 47 24.30 -21.18 17.23
N LYS A 48 24.98 -20.27 16.53
CA LYS A 48 25.86 -20.60 15.41
C LYS A 48 27.08 -21.42 15.83
N GLU A 49 27.79 -20.98 16.87
CA GLU A 49 29.03 -21.63 17.34
C GLU A 49 28.80 -23.01 17.94
N ASN A 50 27.65 -23.23 18.58
CA ASN A 50 27.35 -24.47 19.30
C ASN A 50 26.40 -25.41 18.53
N ASP A 51 26.09 -25.06 17.28
CA ASP A 51 25.13 -25.76 16.42
C ASP A 51 23.81 -26.13 17.12
N VAL A 52 23.24 -25.15 17.82
CA VAL A 52 22.06 -25.38 18.67
C VAL A 52 20.81 -25.29 17.80
N HIS A 53 19.95 -26.32 17.85
CA HIS A 53 18.66 -26.26 17.19
C HIS A 53 17.80 -25.12 17.79
N PRO A 54 17.04 -24.35 17.00
CA PRO A 54 16.24 -23.21 17.49
C PRO A 54 15.33 -23.52 18.70
N LYS A 55 14.82 -24.76 18.80
CA LYS A 55 14.01 -25.26 19.93
C LYS A 55 14.76 -25.32 21.27
N ASP A 56 16.09 -25.40 21.23
CA ASP A 56 16.98 -25.55 22.37
C ASP A 56 17.56 -24.20 22.85
N ILE A 57 17.02 -23.07 22.38
CA ILE A 57 17.50 -21.70 22.69
C ILE A 57 17.55 -21.39 24.19
N LEU A 58 16.79 -22.11 25.02
CA LEU A 58 16.81 -21.99 26.49
C LEU A 58 18.11 -22.47 27.14
N LYS A 59 18.95 -23.22 26.41
CA LYS A 59 20.28 -23.63 26.89
C LYS A 59 21.31 -22.49 26.82
N TRP A 60 20.92 -21.31 26.33
CA TRP A 60 21.80 -20.15 26.23
C TRP A 60 22.37 -19.75 27.61
N PRO A 61 23.71 -19.72 27.80
CA PRO A 61 24.32 -19.44 29.10
C PRO A 61 23.99 -18.05 29.67
N GLY A 62 23.67 -17.09 28.80
CA GLY A 62 23.33 -15.72 29.19
C GLY A 62 21.87 -15.51 29.62
N LEU A 63 21.06 -16.57 29.70
CA LEU A 63 19.64 -16.49 29.97
C LEU A 63 19.33 -15.89 31.34
N LYS A 64 18.61 -14.76 31.36
CA LYS A 64 18.08 -14.15 32.60
C LYS A 64 16.57 -14.38 32.74
N LYS A 65 16.07 -14.25 33.97
CA LYS A 65 14.63 -14.38 34.29
C LYS A 65 13.74 -13.44 33.46
N THR A 66 14.23 -12.28 33.06
CA THR A 66 13.48 -11.22 32.36
C THR A 66 13.09 -11.54 30.92
N GLU A 67 13.85 -12.39 30.23
CA GLU A 67 13.61 -12.81 28.85
C GLU A 67 13.15 -14.27 28.74
N LYS A 68 13.18 -15.00 29.86
CA LYS A 68 12.93 -16.44 29.90
C LYS A 68 11.56 -16.80 29.33
N GLU A 69 10.51 -16.13 29.75
CA GLU A 69 9.15 -16.40 29.27
C GLU A 69 9.03 -16.25 27.74
N GLY A 70 9.60 -15.17 27.18
CA GLY A 70 9.53 -14.93 25.74
C GLY A 70 10.36 -15.92 24.93
N LEU A 71 11.54 -16.30 25.43
CA LEU A 71 12.37 -17.34 24.84
C LEU A 71 11.77 -18.75 25.00
N GLU A 72 11.02 -19.03 26.07
CA GLU A 72 10.29 -20.28 26.25
C GLU A 72 9.16 -20.41 25.22
N ARG A 73 8.41 -19.33 24.99
CA ARG A 73 7.38 -19.31 23.94
C ARG A 73 7.99 -19.50 22.56
N LEU A 74 9.14 -18.88 22.29
CA LEU A 74 9.86 -19.03 21.02
C LEU A 74 10.42 -20.46 20.82
N ALA A 75 11.02 -21.03 21.87
CA ALA A 75 11.47 -22.42 21.89
C ALA A 75 10.33 -23.39 21.59
N LYS A 76 9.16 -23.16 22.22
CA LYS A 76 7.95 -23.94 21.98
C LYS A 76 7.49 -23.84 20.53
N LEU A 77 7.42 -22.64 19.95
CA LEU A 77 7.09 -22.49 18.52
C LEU A 77 8.03 -23.33 17.64
N PHE A 78 9.35 -23.22 17.85
CA PHE A 78 10.33 -23.97 17.06
C PHE A 78 10.25 -25.49 17.29
N HIS A 79 9.85 -25.92 18.49
CA HIS A 79 9.55 -27.32 18.76
C HIS A 79 8.31 -27.79 17.99
N ASP A 80 7.22 -27.01 18.04
CA ASP A 80 5.94 -27.34 17.42
C ASP A 80 6.08 -27.42 15.89
N ILE A 81 6.79 -26.49 15.25
CA ILE A 81 7.02 -26.52 13.79
C ILE A 81 8.08 -27.54 13.34
N SER A 82 8.84 -28.12 14.28
CA SER A 82 9.82 -29.19 13.98
C SER A 82 9.23 -30.60 13.98
N GLN A 83 7.94 -30.74 14.31
CA GLN A 83 7.25 -32.03 14.32
C GLN A 83 7.13 -32.59 12.90
N GLU A 84 7.29 -33.91 12.77
CA GLU A 84 7.12 -34.60 11.49
C GLU A 84 5.65 -34.59 11.05
N GLY A 85 5.43 -34.62 9.73
CA GLY A 85 4.10 -34.70 9.14
C GLY A 85 3.34 -33.38 8.99
N LEU A 86 3.92 -32.25 9.42
CA LEU A 86 3.32 -30.93 9.21
C LEU A 86 3.40 -30.51 7.74
N SER A 87 2.27 -30.05 7.19
CA SER A 87 2.26 -29.38 5.89
C SER A 87 2.82 -27.95 6.00
N PRO A 88 3.25 -27.32 4.89
CA PRO A 88 3.66 -25.91 4.92
C PRO A 88 2.55 -24.98 5.45
N ALA A 89 1.28 -25.31 5.18
CA ALA A 89 0.15 -24.56 5.70
C ALA A 89 0.01 -24.67 7.23
N ASP A 90 0.32 -25.83 7.82
CA ASP A 90 0.29 -26.02 9.26
C ASP A 90 1.38 -25.21 9.95
N VAL A 91 2.60 -25.21 9.38
CA VAL A 91 3.70 -24.38 9.88
C VAL A 91 3.36 -22.90 9.82
N VAL A 92 2.76 -22.43 8.72
CA VAL A 92 2.30 -21.04 8.57
C VAL A 92 1.26 -20.68 9.63
N ARG A 93 0.29 -21.57 9.93
CA ARG A 93 -0.70 -21.35 10.99
C ARG A 93 -0.06 -21.24 12.37
N LEU A 94 0.84 -22.16 12.73
CA LEU A 94 1.53 -22.15 14.02
C LEU A 94 2.32 -20.85 14.25
N ILE A 95 3.03 -20.37 13.22
CA ILE A 95 3.76 -19.10 13.28
C ILE A 95 2.79 -17.91 13.38
N MET A 96 1.68 -17.95 12.63
CA MET A 96 0.66 -16.90 12.67
C MET A 96 0.02 -16.79 14.06
N ASP A 97 -0.34 -17.91 14.68
CA ASP A 97 -0.92 -17.95 16.02
C ASP A 97 0.06 -17.43 17.09
N TYR A 98 1.35 -17.77 16.95
CA TYR A 98 2.39 -17.23 17.82
C TYR A 98 2.58 -15.72 17.64
N TYR A 99 2.61 -15.24 16.39
CA TYR A 99 2.91 -13.85 16.07
C TYR A 99 1.72 -12.91 16.29
N PHE A 100 0.49 -13.43 16.25
CA PHE A 100 -0.74 -12.64 16.41
C PHE A 100 -0.76 -11.73 17.65
N PRO A 101 -0.50 -12.20 18.89
CA PRO A 101 -0.46 -11.33 20.06
C PRO A 101 0.65 -10.27 19.98
N ILE A 102 1.80 -10.60 19.39
CA ILE A 102 2.92 -9.65 19.18
C ILE A 102 2.51 -8.54 18.20
N MET A 103 1.80 -8.92 17.13
CA MET A 103 1.28 -8.00 16.13
C MET A 103 0.20 -7.08 16.71
N GLN A 104 -0.68 -7.58 17.58
CA GLN A 104 -1.69 -6.79 18.28
C GLN A 104 -1.07 -5.73 19.19
N GLU A 105 0.00 -6.06 19.92
CA GLU A 105 0.70 -5.08 20.77
C GLU A 105 1.47 -4.03 19.94
N LYS A 106 1.93 -4.38 18.74
CA LYS A 106 2.86 -3.57 17.95
C LYS A 106 2.19 -2.64 16.92
N PHE A 107 1.00 -2.97 16.45
CA PHE A 107 0.37 -2.26 15.33
C PHE A 107 -1.11 -1.94 15.60
N ASP A 108 -1.48 -0.66 15.48
CA ASP A 108 -2.88 -0.22 15.63
C ASP A 108 -3.77 -0.78 14.51
N ASP A 109 -3.22 -0.96 13.30
CA ASP A 109 -3.89 -1.53 12.13
C ASP A 109 -3.81 -3.07 12.06
N TYR A 110 -3.57 -3.75 13.19
CA TYR A 110 -3.46 -5.21 13.24
C TYR A 110 -4.61 -5.98 12.56
N PRO A 111 -5.89 -5.54 12.56
CA PRO A 111 -6.94 -6.31 11.90
C PRO A 111 -6.73 -6.42 10.38
N LYS A 112 -6.19 -5.36 9.76
CA LYS A 112 -5.84 -5.37 8.33
C LYS A 112 -4.65 -6.30 8.07
N ARG A 113 -3.59 -6.17 8.87
CA ARG A 113 -2.37 -6.99 8.76
C ARG A 113 -2.63 -8.47 9.01
N LYS A 114 -3.53 -8.79 9.93
CA LYS A 114 -3.98 -10.16 10.19
C LYS A 114 -4.61 -10.76 8.94
N ARG A 115 -5.51 -10.03 8.27
CA ARG A 115 -6.14 -10.49 7.02
C ARG A 115 -5.11 -10.73 5.93
N GLU A 116 -4.07 -9.89 5.85
CA GLU A 116 -2.94 -10.08 4.91
C GLU A 116 -2.18 -11.39 5.20
N LEU A 117 -1.83 -11.66 6.46
CA LEU A 117 -1.15 -12.91 6.85
C LEU A 117 -2.04 -14.16 6.69
N GLU A 118 -3.34 -14.04 6.95
CA GLU A 118 -4.30 -15.14 6.78
C GLU A 118 -4.35 -15.65 5.32
N GLN A 119 -4.01 -14.80 4.33
CA GLN A 119 -3.91 -15.23 2.93
C GLN A 119 -2.69 -16.13 2.66
N LEU A 120 -1.67 -16.13 3.51
CA LEU A 120 -0.48 -16.98 3.31
C LEU A 120 -0.80 -18.46 3.53
N VAL A 121 -1.83 -18.78 4.33
CA VAL A 121 -2.25 -20.16 4.62
C VAL A 121 -2.73 -20.90 3.35
N PRO A 122 -3.70 -20.38 2.59
CA PRO A 122 -4.11 -21.04 1.34
C PRO A 122 -2.98 -21.06 0.30
N MET A 123 -2.11 -20.04 0.25
CA MET A 123 -0.92 -20.10 -0.63
C MET A 123 0.01 -21.26 -0.27
N ALA A 124 0.37 -21.39 1.01
CA ALA A 124 1.26 -22.43 1.51
C ALA A 124 0.72 -23.84 1.26
N SER A 125 -0.62 -24.01 1.26
CA SER A 125 -1.26 -25.30 0.96
C SER A 125 -1.01 -25.83 -0.46
N ARG A 126 -0.59 -24.96 -1.40
CA ARG A 126 -0.23 -25.35 -2.77
C ARG A 126 1.16 -25.97 -2.88
N TYR A 127 1.97 -25.89 -1.82
CA TYR A 127 3.36 -26.33 -1.81
C TYR A 127 3.52 -27.64 -1.06
N LYS A 128 4.45 -28.49 -1.55
CA LYS A 128 4.84 -29.73 -0.86
C LYS A 128 5.90 -29.50 0.22
N SER A 129 6.67 -28.42 0.12
CA SER A 129 7.74 -28.11 1.07
C SER A 129 7.67 -26.66 1.53
N LEU A 130 8.06 -26.41 2.78
CA LEU A 130 8.12 -25.06 3.34
C LEU A 130 9.19 -24.20 2.65
N ARG A 131 10.29 -24.82 2.22
CA ARG A 131 11.38 -24.16 1.50
C ARG A 131 10.90 -23.59 0.15
N SER A 132 10.23 -24.39 -0.67
CA SER A 132 9.69 -23.94 -1.96
C SER A 132 8.68 -22.80 -1.79
N PHE A 133 7.84 -22.86 -0.76
CA PHE A 133 6.89 -21.77 -0.47
C PHE A 133 7.60 -20.45 -0.17
N VAL A 134 8.66 -20.48 0.65
CA VAL A 134 9.42 -19.27 1.01
C VAL A 134 10.21 -18.72 -0.16
N GLU A 135 10.82 -19.59 -0.97
CA GLU A 135 11.56 -19.18 -2.17
C GLU A 135 10.65 -18.41 -3.14
N ASP A 136 9.47 -18.96 -3.46
CA ASP A 136 8.50 -18.30 -4.35
C ASP A 136 7.94 -17.01 -3.73
N LEU A 137 7.66 -17.00 -2.42
CA LEU A 137 7.15 -15.81 -1.74
C LEU A 137 8.18 -14.66 -1.71
N ILE A 138 9.48 -14.97 -1.69
CA ILE A 138 10.56 -13.97 -1.76
C ILE A 138 10.70 -13.42 -3.19
N LEU A 139 10.55 -14.28 -4.20
CA LEU A 139 10.66 -13.92 -5.61
C LEU A 139 9.44 -13.11 -6.09
N GLU A 140 8.24 -13.58 -5.78
CA GLU A 140 6.96 -12.98 -6.14
C GLU A 140 6.15 -12.64 -4.88
N PRO A 141 6.49 -11.52 -4.21
CA PRO A 141 5.72 -11.07 -3.07
C PRO A 141 4.31 -10.65 -3.52
N PRO A 142 3.24 -11.07 -2.84
CA PRO A 142 1.91 -10.60 -3.19
C PRO A 142 1.84 -9.08 -3.07
N THR A 143 1.44 -8.41 -4.15
CA THR A 143 1.40 -6.95 -4.25
C THR A 143 0.10 -6.39 -3.68
N SER A 144 -0.95 -7.22 -3.59
CA SER A 144 -2.19 -6.88 -2.89
C SER A 144 -2.90 -8.13 -2.33
N PRO A 145 -3.79 -7.96 -1.33
CA PRO A 145 -4.70 -9.02 -0.90
C PRO A 145 -5.64 -9.50 -2.02
N ASP A 146 -5.90 -8.65 -3.03
CA ASP A 146 -6.83 -8.92 -4.12
C ASP A 146 -6.22 -9.84 -5.19
N GLU A 147 -4.92 -9.76 -5.45
CA GLU A 147 -4.20 -10.72 -6.31
C GLU A 147 -4.29 -12.17 -5.78
N LEU A 148 -4.48 -12.33 -4.47
CA LEU A 148 -4.58 -13.63 -3.80
C LEU A 148 -5.97 -14.25 -3.92
N GLN A 149 -6.99 -13.46 -4.27
CA GLN A 149 -8.35 -13.91 -4.56
C GLN A 149 -8.52 -14.16 -6.06
N GLN A 150 -7.80 -15.15 -6.62
CA GLN A 150 -7.92 -15.58 -8.03
C GLN A 150 -9.31 -16.13 -8.44
N ASN A 151 -10.35 -16.00 -7.61
CA ASN A 151 -11.69 -16.50 -7.89
C ASN A 151 -12.76 -15.40 -8.09
N LYS A 152 -12.38 -14.13 -8.22
CA LYS A 152 -13.28 -13.11 -8.78
C LYS A 152 -12.75 -12.65 -10.12
N LYS A 153 -13.30 -13.25 -11.19
CA LYS A 153 -13.38 -12.59 -12.50
C LYS A 153 -14.35 -11.42 -12.35
N ASP A 154 -13.88 -10.31 -11.80
CA ASP A 154 -14.64 -9.07 -11.81
C ASP A 154 -13.75 -7.99 -12.42
N ASP A 155 -14.27 -7.34 -13.46
CA ASP A 155 -13.61 -6.31 -14.25
C ASP A 155 -12.93 -5.24 -13.37
N PHE A 156 -11.60 -5.30 -13.24
CA PHE A 156 -10.83 -4.32 -12.48
C PHE A 156 -10.02 -3.39 -13.38
N LEU A 157 -9.91 -2.13 -12.96
CA LEU A 157 -8.97 -1.18 -13.55
C LEU A 157 -7.55 -1.49 -13.04
N THR A 158 -6.62 -1.77 -13.95
CA THR A 158 -5.20 -1.95 -13.59
C THR A 158 -4.50 -0.60 -13.43
N LEU A 159 -3.97 -0.34 -12.23
CA LEU A 159 -3.02 0.76 -12.00
C LEU A 159 -1.60 0.19 -12.00
N SER A 160 -0.73 0.75 -12.82
CA SER A 160 0.65 0.27 -12.99
C SER A 160 1.60 1.43 -13.21
N THR A 161 2.89 1.17 -13.00
CA THR A 161 3.96 2.06 -13.45
C THR A 161 4.37 1.70 -14.88
N VAL A 162 4.89 2.67 -15.63
CA VAL A 162 5.34 2.44 -17.02
C VAL A 162 6.34 1.28 -17.12
N HIS A 163 7.26 1.18 -16.16
CA HIS A 163 8.26 0.11 -16.10
C HIS A 163 7.61 -1.27 -15.93
N SER A 164 6.62 -1.40 -15.03
CA SER A 164 5.95 -2.67 -14.76
C SER A 164 4.97 -3.07 -15.87
N ALA A 165 4.56 -2.11 -16.71
CA ALA A 165 3.71 -2.36 -17.87
C ALA A 165 4.49 -2.91 -19.08
N LYS A 166 5.83 -2.96 -19.05
CA LYS A 166 6.65 -3.44 -20.16
C LYS A 166 6.30 -4.90 -20.50
N GLY A 167 6.01 -5.17 -21.77
CA GLY A 167 5.63 -6.50 -22.25
C GLY A 167 4.15 -6.85 -22.06
N LEU A 168 3.37 -6.01 -21.38
CA LEU A 168 1.92 -6.14 -21.26
C LEU A 168 1.21 -5.25 -22.27
N GLU A 169 -0.08 -5.51 -22.53
CA GLU A 169 -0.90 -4.74 -23.47
C GLU A 169 -2.37 -4.76 -23.04
N TRP A 170 -3.09 -3.66 -23.27
CA TRP A 170 -4.51 -3.51 -22.93
C TRP A 170 -5.31 -2.89 -24.08
N PRO A 171 -6.62 -3.18 -24.20
CA PRO A 171 -7.50 -2.51 -25.16
C PRO A 171 -7.43 -0.98 -25.05
N ILE A 172 -7.46 -0.47 -23.82
CA ILE A 172 -7.45 0.97 -23.52
C ILE A 172 -6.35 1.25 -22.50
N VAL A 173 -5.52 2.26 -22.77
CA VAL A 173 -4.51 2.75 -21.83
C VAL A 173 -4.72 4.24 -21.59
N ILE A 174 -4.68 4.63 -20.32
CA ILE A 174 -4.76 6.02 -19.88
C ILE A 174 -3.41 6.41 -19.28
N ILE A 175 -2.67 7.27 -19.96
CA ILE A 175 -1.46 7.90 -19.41
C ILE A 175 -1.91 9.14 -18.66
N ILE A 176 -1.67 9.16 -17.36
CA ILE A 176 -1.96 10.31 -16.49
C ILE A 176 -0.69 11.14 -16.28
N TRP A 177 -0.87 12.40 -15.89
CA TRP A 177 0.24 13.32 -15.56
C TRP A 177 1.28 13.46 -16.69
N ALA A 178 0.81 13.53 -17.95
CA ALA A 178 1.65 13.89 -19.08
C ALA A 178 1.98 15.39 -19.07
N SER A 179 2.67 15.82 -18.03
CA SER A 179 3.05 17.21 -17.76
C SER A 179 4.54 17.35 -17.50
N GLU A 180 5.09 18.51 -17.82
CA GLU A 180 6.48 18.84 -17.48
C GLU A 180 6.76 18.66 -15.99
N GLY A 181 7.93 18.10 -15.68
CA GLY A 181 8.34 17.77 -14.31
C GLY A 181 7.79 16.46 -13.75
N ARG A 182 6.75 15.87 -14.38
CA ARG A 182 6.21 14.54 -14.03
C ARG A 182 6.48 13.52 -15.12
N PHE A 183 6.23 13.85 -16.37
CA PHE A 183 6.53 13.00 -17.51
C PHE A 183 6.84 13.86 -18.75
N PRO A 184 8.10 14.28 -18.95
CA PRO A 184 9.32 13.78 -18.30
C PRO A 184 9.47 14.20 -16.84
N LEU A 185 10.16 13.38 -16.05
CA LEU A 185 10.51 13.72 -14.68
C LEU A 185 11.42 14.95 -14.60
N ALA A 186 11.19 15.83 -13.63
CA ALA A 186 11.96 17.05 -13.38
C ALA A 186 13.48 16.85 -13.26
N ARG A 187 13.90 15.67 -12.82
CA ARG A 187 15.30 15.30 -12.63
C ARG A 187 16.02 14.92 -13.93
N ALA A 188 15.28 14.66 -15.01
CA ALA A 188 15.85 14.37 -16.32
C ALA A 188 16.23 15.69 -17.01
N THR A 189 17.46 16.16 -16.77
CA THR A 189 17.93 17.47 -17.21
C THR A 189 18.92 17.40 -18.38
N ASP A 190 19.62 16.28 -18.52
CA ASP A 190 20.53 16.01 -19.63
C ASP A 190 19.83 15.28 -20.79
N VAL A 191 20.48 15.28 -21.95
CA VAL A 191 19.90 14.72 -23.19
C VAL A 191 19.66 13.22 -23.06
N GLU A 192 20.55 12.47 -22.41
CA GLU A 192 20.42 11.01 -22.30
C GLU A 192 19.25 10.64 -21.39
N SER A 193 19.10 11.31 -20.24
CA SER A 193 17.98 11.07 -19.34
C SER A 193 16.64 11.49 -19.94
N LEU A 194 16.59 12.58 -20.71
CA LEU A 194 15.38 12.97 -21.44
C LEU A 194 15.01 11.97 -22.54
N GLU A 195 15.98 11.42 -23.25
CA GLU A 195 15.73 10.37 -24.24
C GLU A 195 15.27 9.07 -23.60
N GLU A 196 15.75 8.73 -22.40
CA GLU A 196 15.22 7.59 -21.65
C GLU A 196 13.77 7.81 -21.20
N GLU A 197 13.43 8.99 -20.69
CA GLU A 197 12.04 9.35 -20.38
C GLU A 197 11.15 9.33 -21.64
N ARG A 198 11.68 9.74 -22.79
CA ARG A 198 10.96 9.63 -24.09
C ARG A 198 10.71 8.16 -24.45
N ARG A 199 11.67 7.27 -24.24
CA ARG A 199 11.50 5.82 -24.43
C ARG A 199 10.43 5.26 -23.49
N LEU A 200 10.38 5.73 -22.25
CA LEU A 200 9.30 5.36 -21.32
C LEU A 200 7.93 5.81 -21.83
N MET A 201 7.80 7.04 -22.35
CA MET A 201 6.54 7.51 -22.96
C MET A 201 6.14 6.64 -24.14
N TYR A 202 7.09 6.27 -25.00
CA TYR A 202 6.86 5.35 -26.12
C TYR A 202 6.40 3.97 -25.64
N VAL A 203 7.04 3.40 -24.61
CA VAL A 203 6.62 2.13 -24.02
C VAL A 203 5.20 2.23 -23.50
N ALA A 204 4.87 3.27 -22.73
CA ALA A 204 3.52 3.50 -22.19
C ALA A 204 2.46 3.61 -23.30
N ALA A 205 2.74 4.40 -24.34
CA ALA A 205 1.84 4.61 -25.47
C ALA A 205 1.58 3.31 -26.24
N THR A 206 2.63 2.51 -26.46
CA THR A 206 2.55 1.22 -27.19
C THR A 206 1.93 0.09 -26.37
N ARG A 207 1.54 0.32 -25.11
CA ARG A 207 0.74 -0.67 -24.36
C ARG A 207 -0.73 -0.68 -24.81
N ALA A 208 -1.19 0.36 -25.50
CA ALA A 208 -2.56 0.49 -25.98
C ALA A 208 -2.76 -0.29 -27.29
N LYS A 209 -3.85 -1.08 -27.37
CA LYS A 209 -4.27 -1.75 -28.61
C LYS A 209 -5.26 -0.91 -29.42
N ASP A 210 -6.31 -0.43 -28.76
CA ASP A 210 -7.45 0.19 -29.45
C ASP A 210 -7.51 1.71 -29.18
N GLN A 211 -7.31 2.12 -27.92
CA GLN A 211 -7.39 3.53 -27.53
C GLN A 211 -6.29 3.93 -26.55
N LEU A 212 -5.62 5.04 -26.87
CA LEU A 212 -4.70 5.74 -25.98
C LEU A 212 -5.30 7.07 -25.56
N ILE A 213 -5.43 7.29 -24.27
CA ILE A 213 -5.88 8.56 -23.68
C ILE A 213 -4.72 9.14 -22.89
N ILE A 214 -4.37 10.40 -23.15
CA ILE A 214 -3.30 11.09 -22.45
C ILE A 214 -3.90 12.28 -21.71
N CYS A 215 -3.70 12.31 -20.39
CA CYS A 215 -4.26 13.29 -19.49
C CYS A 215 -3.15 14.13 -18.85
N TYR A 216 -3.40 15.43 -18.74
CA TYR A 216 -2.56 16.39 -18.02
C TYR A 216 -3.48 17.37 -17.27
N PRO A 217 -3.01 18.00 -16.17
CA PRO A 217 -3.84 18.77 -15.24
C PRO A 217 -4.22 20.18 -15.75
N GLY A 218 -3.77 20.59 -16.95
CA GLY A 218 -4.09 21.90 -17.51
C GLY A 218 -3.60 23.06 -16.62
N GLU A 219 -4.49 23.99 -16.31
CA GLU A 219 -4.21 25.18 -15.49
C GLU A 219 -4.21 24.93 -13.97
N GLU A 220 -4.40 23.69 -13.50
CA GLU A 220 -4.38 23.41 -12.05
C GLU A 220 -2.99 23.63 -11.46
N PHE A 221 -2.93 24.41 -10.38
CA PHE A 221 -1.71 24.72 -9.65
C PHE A 221 -1.18 23.47 -8.96
N ILE A 222 -0.03 22.96 -9.40
CA ILE A 222 0.70 21.90 -8.71
C ILE A 222 1.66 22.57 -7.73
N PRO A 223 1.59 22.30 -6.41
CA PRO A 223 2.50 22.89 -5.44
C PRO A 223 3.97 22.59 -5.77
N SER A 224 4.84 23.59 -5.60
CA SER A 224 6.26 23.51 -5.96
C SER A 224 7.02 22.38 -5.24
N TRP A 225 6.62 22.04 -4.00
CA TRP A 225 7.18 20.92 -3.24
C TRP A 225 6.83 19.54 -3.81
N GLU A 226 5.79 19.44 -4.63
CA GLU A 226 5.32 18.19 -5.24
C GLU A 226 5.81 18.02 -6.70
N SER A 227 6.16 19.12 -7.38
CA SER A 227 6.63 19.10 -8.77
C SER A 227 8.15 19.14 -8.89
N GLY A 228 8.87 19.64 -7.90
CA GLY A 228 10.33 19.83 -7.98
C GLY A 228 10.77 20.87 -9.01
N VAL A 229 9.82 21.55 -9.68
CA VAL A 229 10.06 22.58 -10.70
C VAL A 229 9.26 23.83 -10.39
N ASN A 230 9.91 24.99 -10.50
CA ASN A 230 9.34 26.29 -10.23
C ASN A 230 8.84 26.92 -11.54
N TYR A 231 7.90 26.26 -12.23
CA TYR A 231 7.29 26.84 -13.43
C TYR A 231 5.99 27.56 -13.08
N MET A 232 6.04 28.90 -13.12
CA MET A 232 4.88 29.78 -13.22
C MET A 232 4.19 29.70 -14.61
N SER A 233 4.35 28.58 -15.33
CA SER A 233 3.81 28.44 -16.69
C SER A 233 2.40 27.86 -16.63
N ARG A 234 1.47 28.61 -17.23
CA ARG A 234 0.05 28.23 -17.40
C ARG A 234 -0.17 27.00 -18.29
N ASP A 235 0.84 26.61 -19.06
CA ASP A 235 0.82 25.42 -19.90
C ASP A 235 1.93 24.46 -19.45
N ASN A 236 1.53 23.43 -18.71
CA ASN A 236 2.42 22.40 -18.19
C ASN A 236 2.37 21.12 -19.04
N LEU A 237 1.82 21.15 -20.27
CA LEU A 237 1.77 19.98 -21.14
C LEU A 237 3.17 19.42 -21.43
N SER A 238 3.33 18.10 -21.34
CA SER A 238 4.60 17.42 -21.65
C SER A 238 5.13 17.78 -23.03
N SER A 239 6.41 18.10 -23.12
CA SER A 239 7.14 18.34 -24.37
C SER A 239 7.07 17.14 -25.32
N PHE A 240 6.91 15.91 -24.80
CA PHE A 240 6.73 14.71 -25.62
C PHE A 240 5.39 14.70 -26.36
N ILE A 241 4.38 15.39 -25.84
CA ILE A 241 3.06 15.49 -26.46
C ILE A 241 2.97 16.73 -27.36
N ARG A 242 3.59 17.85 -26.95
CA ARG A 242 3.63 19.08 -27.77
C ARG A 242 4.24 18.87 -29.15
N GLY A 243 5.16 17.91 -29.29
CA GLY A 243 5.76 17.54 -30.57
C GLY A 243 4.88 16.70 -31.50
N ILE A 244 3.73 16.21 -31.03
CA ILE A 244 2.83 15.37 -31.84
C ILE A 244 1.99 16.25 -32.77
N PRO A 245 1.93 15.95 -34.08
CA PRO A 245 1.05 16.67 -35.00
C PRO A 245 -0.42 16.66 -34.56
N SER A 246 -1.05 17.84 -34.56
CA SER A 246 -2.42 18.03 -34.04
C SER A 246 -3.50 17.21 -34.76
N HIS A 247 -3.26 16.76 -35.98
CA HIS A 247 -4.21 15.92 -36.72
C HIS A 247 -4.19 14.44 -36.28
N LEU A 248 -3.24 14.03 -35.44
CA LEU A 248 -3.12 12.65 -34.95
C LEU A 248 -3.88 12.42 -33.64
N TYR A 249 -4.40 13.47 -33.00
CA TYR A 249 -5.12 13.35 -31.73
C TYR A 249 -6.29 14.32 -31.65
N ASN A 250 -7.27 13.98 -30.80
CA ASN A 250 -8.40 14.84 -30.48
C ASN A 250 -8.18 15.47 -29.11
N TYR A 251 -7.98 16.78 -29.06
CA TYR A 251 -7.91 17.52 -27.80
C TYR A 251 -9.29 17.76 -27.19
N ARG A 252 -9.45 17.50 -25.89
CA ARG A 252 -10.68 17.77 -25.14
C ARG A 252 -10.37 18.46 -23.83
N ASP A 253 -10.86 19.68 -23.65
CA ASP A 253 -10.81 20.38 -22.38
C ASP A 253 -11.97 19.95 -21.48
N LEU A 254 -11.65 19.32 -20.35
CA LEU A 254 -12.64 18.85 -19.37
C LEU A 254 -13.06 19.94 -18.36
N SER A 255 -12.37 21.09 -18.32
CA SER A 255 -12.68 22.20 -17.41
C SER A 255 -14.00 22.89 -17.76
N GLU A 256 -14.41 22.88 -19.03
CA GLU A 256 -15.64 23.52 -19.49
C GLU A 256 -16.91 22.83 -18.95
N ARG A 257 -16.86 21.52 -18.69
CA ARG A 257 -17.97 20.79 -18.05
C ARG A 257 -18.22 21.23 -16.61
N SER A 258 -17.19 21.71 -15.90
CA SER A 258 -17.32 22.24 -14.54
C SER A 258 -17.98 23.63 -14.52
N LYS A 259 -17.73 24.47 -15.52
CA LYS A 259 -18.31 25.83 -15.61
C LYS A 259 -19.84 25.80 -15.80
N LYS A 260 -20.40 24.77 -16.46
CA LYS A 260 -21.86 24.65 -16.68
C LYS A 260 -22.67 24.16 -15.47
N LYS A 261 -22.04 23.76 -14.35
CA LYS A 261 -22.75 23.39 -13.10
C LYS A 261 -22.62 24.40 -11.95
N LYS A 262 -21.93 25.53 -12.14
CA LYS A 262 -21.83 26.61 -11.13
C LYS A 262 -22.88 27.71 -11.33
N LYS A 263 -24.14 27.37 -11.12
CA LYS A 263 -25.18 28.29 -10.62
C LYS A 263 -26.05 27.54 -9.61
N GLY A 264 -25.42 26.97 -8.58
CA GLY A 264 -26.14 26.74 -7.33
C GLY A 264 -26.40 28.12 -6.72
N LYS A 265 -27.67 28.49 -6.55
CA LYS A 265 -28.04 29.63 -5.71
C LYS A 265 -27.29 29.49 -4.39
N ILE A 266 -26.58 30.52 -3.95
CA ILE A 266 -26.12 30.61 -2.56
C ILE A 266 -27.41 30.68 -1.73
N SER A 267 -27.90 29.53 -1.27
CA SER A 267 -28.99 29.46 -0.32
C SER A 267 -28.41 29.82 1.03
N PHE A 268 -28.79 30.99 1.55
CA PHE A 268 -28.50 31.35 2.93
C PHE A 268 -29.17 30.32 3.82
N PHE A 269 -28.36 29.55 4.53
CA PHE A 269 -28.79 28.56 5.49
C PHE A 269 -28.82 29.18 6.88
N THR A 270 -29.88 28.91 7.63
CA THR A 270 -30.02 29.33 9.03
C THR A 270 -30.02 28.13 9.97
N PRO A 271 -29.47 28.25 11.20
CA PRO A 271 -29.64 27.21 12.22
C PRO A 271 -31.12 26.86 12.40
N GLY A 272 -31.44 25.56 12.39
CA GLY A 272 -32.81 25.04 12.43
C GLY A 272 -33.38 24.66 11.06
N ASP A 273 -32.75 25.03 9.94
CA ASP A 273 -33.20 24.63 8.61
C ASP A 273 -33.10 23.11 8.43
N THR A 274 -34.14 22.52 7.84
CA THR A 274 -34.11 21.11 7.41
C THR A 274 -33.50 21.03 6.03
N VAL A 275 -32.56 20.09 5.86
CA VAL A 275 -31.74 19.96 4.66
C VAL A 275 -31.58 18.51 4.24
N GLN A 276 -31.45 18.28 2.94
CA GLN A 276 -31.16 16.98 2.35
C GLN A 276 -29.73 16.95 1.81
N HIS A 277 -28.99 15.89 2.15
CA HIS A 277 -27.68 15.60 1.57
C HIS A 277 -27.71 14.28 0.79
N PRO A 278 -27.16 14.19 -0.43
CA PRO A 278 -27.23 12.99 -1.27
C PRO A 278 -26.69 11.71 -0.61
N ALA A 279 -25.66 11.83 0.23
CA ALA A 279 -25.02 10.68 0.89
C ALA A 279 -25.49 10.45 2.35
N PHE A 280 -26.03 11.48 3.02
CA PHE A 280 -26.33 11.41 4.46
C PHE A 280 -27.83 11.53 4.76
N GLY A 281 -28.66 11.74 3.74
CA GLY A 281 -30.10 11.88 3.88
C GLY A 281 -30.48 13.21 4.52
N THR A 282 -31.61 13.21 5.23
CA THR A 282 -32.17 14.40 5.86
C THR A 282 -31.43 14.74 7.16
N GLY A 283 -31.16 16.02 7.36
CA GLY A 283 -30.56 16.55 8.58
C GLY A 283 -31.04 17.96 8.89
N VAL A 284 -30.66 18.46 10.06
CA VAL A 284 -30.99 19.81 10.51
C VAL A 284 -29.70 20.59 10.74
N ILE A 285 -29.67 21.85 10.28
CA ILE A 285 -28.52 22.72 10.49
C ILE A 285 -28.42 23.09 11.97
N SER A 286 -27.34 22.65 12.60
CA SER A 286 -27.03 22.95 14.01
C SER A 286 -26.45 24.35 14.16
N ARG A 287 -25.46 24.69 13.33
CA ARG A 287 -24.83 26.02 13.33
C ARG A 287 -24.16 26.32 12.00
N VAL A 288 -24.10 27.60 11.65
CA VAL A 288 -23.32 28.11 10.52
C VAL A 288 -22.00 28.62 11.09
N ILE A 289 -20.88 28.06 10.63
CA ILE A 289 -19.53 28.38 11.14
C ILE A 289 -18.89 29.49 10.31
N ALA A 290 -19.08 29.45 8.99
CA ALA A 290 -18.66 30.47 8.04
C ALA A 290 -19.64 30.49 6.86
N GLU A 291 -19.54 31.48 5.95
CA GLU A 291 -20.41 31.58 4.77
C GLU A 291 -20.42 30.30 3.91
N ASP A 292 -19.34 29.53 3.93
CA ASP A 292 -19.13 28.32 3.15
C ASP A 292 -19.05 27.04 3.99
N LYS A 293 -19.26 27.11 5.31
CA LYS A 293 -19.17 25.96 6.23
C LYS A 293 -20.33 25.90 7.21
N VAL A 294 -21.05 24.78 7.15
CA VAL A 294 -22.22 24.50 7.99
C VAL A 294 -22.05 23.20 8.75
N GLU A 295 -22.57 23.18 9.97
CA GLU A 295 -22.67 21.97 10.77
C GLU A 295 -24.10 21.44 10.70
N VAL A 296 -24.25 20.20 10.27
CA VAL A 296 -25.55 19.54 10.07
C VAL A 296 -25.60 18.28 10.94
N ILE A 297 -26.73 18.07 11.61
CA ILE A 297 -27.02 16.84 12.35
C ILE A 297 -27.95 16.01 11.48
N PHE A 298 -27.41 14.92 10.92
CA PHE A 298 -28.15 13.97 10.09
C PHE A 298 -28.75 12.86 10.95
N ASN A 299 -29.97 12.43 10.62
CA ASN A 299 -30.63 11.34 11.34
C ASN A 299 -29.87 10.01 11.20
N SER A 300 -29.22 9.77 10.06
CA SER A 300 -28.51 8.51 9.76
C SER A 300 -27.02 8.55 10.09
N ALA A 301 -26.38 9.72 10.02
CA ALA A 301 -24.93 9.87 10.07
C ALA A 301 -24.42 10.73 11.24
N GLY A 302 -25.34 11.21 12.09
CA GLY A 302 -25.04 12.08 13.22
C GLY A 302 -24.47 13.43 12.77
N LYS A 303 -23.63 14.02 13.63
CA LYS A 303 -23.07 15.35 13.46
C LYS A 303 -21.98 15.38 12.37
N LYS A 304 -22.14 16.24 11.36
CA LYS A 304 -21.17 16.42 10.27
C LYS A 304 -20.90 17.90 10.00
N LEU A 305 -19.63 18.21 9.74
CA LEU A 305 -19.21 19.53 9.26
C LEU A 305 -19.04 19.47 7.75
N LEU A 306 -19.77 20.32 7.03
CA LEU A 306 -19.84 20.32 5.58
C LEU A 306 -19.36 21.65 5.03
N HIS A 307 -18.59 21.58 3.95
CA HIS A 307 -18.13 22.74 3.20
C HIS A 307 -18.93 22.85 1.91
N LEU A 308 -19.72 23.92 1.77
CA LEU A 308 -20.68 24.13 0.68
C LEU A 308 -20.03 24.21 -0.71
N ALA A 309 -18.71 24.41 -0.79
CA ALA A 309 -17.97 24.38 -2.05
C ALA A 309 -17.76 22.96 -2.61
N TYR A 310 -17.81 21.93 -1.75
CA TYR A 310 -17.49 20.54 -2.08
C TYR A 310 -18.66 19.59 -1.81
N THR A 311 -19.81 20.12 -1.39
CA THR A 311 -21.01 19.33 -1.13
C THR A 311 -22.26 20.01 -1.66
N THR A 312 -23.28 19.21 -1.98
CA THR A 312 -24.61 19.68 -2.37
C THR A 312 -25.56 19.45 -1.21
N LEU A 313 -26.30 20.50 -0.86
CA LEU A 313 -27.22 20.54 0.26
C LEU A 313 -28.48 21.27 -0.18
N ASP A 314 -29.63 20.61 -0.15
CA ASP A 314 -30.89 21.20 -0.58
C ASP A 314 -31.76 21.49 0.65
N LYS A 315 -32.32 22.70 0.74
CA LYS A 315 -33.26 23.06 1.81
C LYS A 315 -34.62 22.43 1.54
N ILE A 316 -35.18 21.76 2.55
CA ILE A 316 -36.55 21.19 2.53
C ILE A 316 -37.46 22.11 3.34
#